data_AF-A0A2X1QH06-F1
#
_entry.id   AF-A0A2X1QH06-F1
#
_cell.length_a   1.000
_cell.length_b   1.000
_cell.length_c   1.000
_cell.angle_alpha   90.00
_cell.angle_beta   90.00
_cell.angle_gamma   90.00
#
_symmetry.space_group_name_H-M   'P 1'
#
loop_
_entity.id
_entity.type
_entity.pdbx_description
1 polymer ?
#
loop_
_entity_poly.entity_id
_entity_poly.type
_entity_poly.pdbx_seq_one_letter_code
_entity_poly.pdbx_strand_id
1 'polypeptide(L)'
;MRRVGTGDLAPQAPDAQLSTFTLVQLLRRRLTIPVVAAGGIMDGAGIASVMQLGAQGVQLGTAFLLCPESAADAGYRAAIHNSLDGRTVLTSAISGRPARCLANAFCALGEGYPASARAGLSAGV
;
A
#
# COMPACT_ATOMS: atom_id res chain seq x y z
N MET A 1 -24.52 4.16 -20.09
CA MET A 1 -24.04 2.81 -19.71
C MET A 1 -22.52 2.87 -19.56
N ARG A 2 -21.99 3.05 -18.34
CA ARG A 2 -20.54 3.09 -18.10
C ARG A 2 -20.02 1.66 -17.98
N ARG A 3 -19.13 1.25 -18.90
CA ARG A 3 -18.37 0.01 -18.76
C ARG A 3 -17.51 0.13 -17.50
N VAL A 4 -17.75 -0.73 -16.52
CA VAL A 4 -16.80 -1.02 -15.46
C VAL A 4 -15.78 -2.00 -16.05
N GLY A 5 -14.75 -1.44 -16.69
CA GLY A 5 -13.58 -2.17 -17.17
C GLY A 5 -12.46 -2.07 -16.15
N THR A 6 -11.73 -3.16 -15.97
CA THR A 6 -10.47 -3.36 -15.23
C THR A 6 -9.83 -2.10 -14.64
N GLY A 7 -10.02 -1.86 -13.34
CA GLY A 7 -9.04 -1.20 -12.48
C GLY A 7 -8.45 0.16 -12.90
N ASP A 8 -9.20 1.03 -13.57
CA ASP A 8 -8.79 2.44 -13.76
C ASP A 8 -8.88 3.20 -12.43
N LEU A 9 -7.95 2.88 -11.52
CA LEU A 9 -7.54 3.77 -10.45
C LEU A 9 -6.65 4.81 -11.11
N ALA A 10 -7.26 5.93 -11.54
CA ALA A 10 -6.58 7.07 -12.13
C ALA A 10 -5.32 7.39 -11.29
N PRO A 11 -4.10 7.13 -11.80
CA PRO A 11 -2.89 7.10 -11.00
C PRO A 11 -2.50 8.48 -10.43
N GLN A 12 -3.16 9.55 -10.89
CA GLN A 12 -2.96 10.92 -10.42
C GLN A 12 -4.19 11.53 -9.72
N ALA A 13 -5.24 10.75 -9.42
CA ALA A 13 -6.35 11.28 -8.63
C ALA A 13 -5.85 11.67 -7.22
N PRO A 14 -6.36 12.76 -6.62
CA PRO A 14 -6.02 13.13 -5.25
C PRO A 14 -6.32 11.98 -4.28
N ASP A 15 -5.31 11.52 -3.56
CA ASP A 15 -5.44 10.51 -2.50
C ASP A 15 -5.53 11.22 -1.15
N ALA A 16 -6.64 11.01 -0.44
CA ALA A 16 -6.86 11.56 0.90
C ALA A 16 -5.97 10.89 1.98
N GLN A 17 -5.26 9.81 1.63
CA GLN A 17 -4.32 9.09 2.51
C GLN A 17 -4.93 8.73 3.87
N LEU A 18 -6.19 8.29 3.85
CA LEU A 18 -6.92 7.90 5.06
C LEU A 18 -6.21 6.73 5.76
N SER A 19 -6.16 6.79 7.09
CA SER A 19 -5.71 5.64 7.88
C SER A 19 -6.67 4.46 7.70
N THR A 20 -6.15 3.24 7.87
CA THR A 20 -6.94 2.01 7.79
C THR A 20 -8.17 2.06 8.71
N PHE A 21 -8.00 2.51 9.95
CA PHE A 21 -9.08 2.62 10.94
C PHE A 21 -10.19 3.58 10.47
N THR A 22 -9.82 4.76 9.98
CA THR A 22 -10.79 5.75 9.48
C THR A 22 -11.50 5.24 8.24
N LEU A 23 -10.75 4.65 7.30
CA LEU A 23 -11.32 4.12 6.06
C LEU A 23 -12.31 2.99 6.33
N VAL A 24 -11.96 2.04 7.21
CA VAL A 24 -12.85 0.95 7.62
C VAL A 24 -14.16 1.51 8.19
N GLN A 25 -14.09 2.46 9.12
CA GLN A 25 -15.28 3.06 9.73
C GLN A 25 -16.18 3.78 8.71
N LEU A 26 -15.57 4.51 7.77
CA LEU A 26 -16.32 5.18 6.70
C LEU A 26 -17.03 4.19 5.77
N LEU A 27 -16.35 3.12 5.39
CA LEU A 27 -16.90 2.08 4.52
C LEU A 27 -18.01 1.30 5.22
N ARG A 28 -17.81 0.90 6.49
CA ARG A 28 -18.81 0.16 7.28
C ARG A 28 -20.12 0.92 7.48
N ARG A 29 -20.09 2.27 7.47
CA ARG A 29 -21.31 3.09 7.55
C ARG A 29 -22.08 3.19 6.23
N ARG A 30 -21.44 2.90 5.10
CA ARG A 30 -22.00 3.15 3.76
C ARG A 30 -22.25 1.89 2.95
N LEU A 31 -21.56 0.80 3.28
CA LEU A 31 -21.60 -0.45 2.54
C LEU A 31 -22.27 -1.55 3.37
N THR A 32 -23.09 -2.35 2.70
CA THR A 32 -23.72 -3.54 3.27
C THR A 32 -22.88 -4.80 3.05
N ILE A 33 -22.01 -4.79 2.05
CA ILE A 33 -21.08 -5.90 1.76
C ILE A 33 -19.98 -6.02 2.83
N PRO A 34 -19.38 -7.21 3.01
CA PRO A 34 -18.24 -7.40 3.90
C PRO A 34 -17.04 -6.52 3.52
N VAL A 35 -16.35 -5.99 4.52
CA VAL A 35 -15.14 -5.18 4.38
C VAL A 35 -13.96 -5.94 4.98
N VAL A 36 -12.90 -6.11 4.20
CA VAL A 36 -11.62 -6.66 4.65
C VAL A 36 -10.65 -5.51 4.90
N ALA A 37 -10.17 -5.36 6.13
CA ALA A 37 -9.23 -4.31 6.49
C ALA A 37 -7.80 -4.69 6.04
N ALA A 38 -7.10 -3.77 5.38
CA ALA A 38 -5.74 -3.99 4.89
C ALA A 38 -4.84 -2.79 5.15
N GLY A 39 -3.57 -3.04 5.47
CA GLY A 39 -2.54 -2.03 5.69
C GLY A 39 -2.32 -1.69 7.17
N GLY A 40 -1.05 -1.78 7.60
CA GLY A 40 -0.62 -1.41 8.96
C GLY A 40 -0.98 -2.42 10.06
N ILE A 41 -1.57 -3.56 9.72
CA ILE A 41 -1.92 -4.62 10.68
C ILE A 41 -0.79 -5.65 10.69
N MET A 42 -0.16 -5.85 11.86
CA MET A 42 1.04 -6.68 12.00
C MET A 42 0.90 -7.81 13.04
N ASP A 43 -0.08 -7.73 13.93
CA ASP A 43 -0.25 -8.66 15.05
C ASP A 43 -1.72 -8.86 15.43
N GLY A 44 -1.97 -9.73 16.42
CA GLY A 44 -3.31 -10.03 16.91
C GLY A 44 -4.06 -8.82 17.49
N ALA A 45 -3.35 -7.85 18.08
CA ALA A 45 -3.98 -6.64 18.63
C ALA A 45 -4.50 -5.73 17.50
N GLY A 46 -3.72 -5.57 16.43
CA GLY A 46 -4.15 -4.87 15.22
C GLY A 46 -5.36 -5.53 14.57
N ILE A 47 -5.36 -6.87 14.48
CA ILE A 47 -6.50 -7.65 13.99
C ILE A 47 -7.73 -7.40 14.86
N ALA A 48 -7.64 -7.59 16.18
CA ALA A 48 -8.76 -7.40 17.10
C ALA A 48 -9.34 -5.99 16.98
N SER A 49 -8.50 -4.98 16.86
CA SER A 49 -8.91 -3.57 16.76
C SER A 49 -9.77 -3.31 15.53
N VAL A 50 -9.35 -3.76 14.34
CA VAL A 50 -10.12 -3.50 13.11
C VAL A 50 -11.38 -4.37 13.01
N MET A 51 -11.36 -5.57 13.60
CA MET A 51 -12.56 -6.41 13.74
C MET A 51 -13.59 -5.71 14.64
N GLN A 52 -13.16 -5.06 15.72
CA GLN A 52 -14.04 -4.28 16.60
C GLN A 52 -14.62 -3.02 15.93
N LEU A 53 -13.93 -2.45 14.93
CA LEU A 53 -14.47 -1.42 14.05
C LEU A 53 -15.45 -1.98 12.99
N GLY A 54 -15.74 -3.27 13.02
CA GLY A 54 -16.72 -3.91 12.16
C GLY A 54 -16.19 -4.40 10.83
N ALA A 55 -14.87 -4.53 10.64
CA ALA A 55 -14.33 -5.33 9.54
C ALA A 55 -14.74 -6.80 9.71
N GLN A 56 -14.93 -7.50 8.59
CA GLN A 56 -15.28 -8.93 8.55
C GLN A 56 -14.06 -9.83 8.27
N GLY A 57 -12.91 -9.21 8.00
CA GLY A 57 -11.65 -9.91 7.77
C GLY A 57 -10.49 -8.93 7.73
N VAL A 58 -9.29 -9.49 7.65
CA VAL A 58 -8.03 -8.74 7.61
C VAL A 58 -7.12 -9.30 6.52
N GLN A 59 -6.40 -8.42 5.84
CA GLN A 59 -5.36 -8.78 4.89
C GLN A 59 -4.03 -8.15 5.34
N LEU A 60 -3.06 -9.02 5.62
CA LEU A 60 -1.73 -8.62 6.06
C LEU A 60 -0.74 -8.89 4.92
N GLY A 61 0.13 -7.91 4.64
CA GLY A 61 1.20 -8.04 3.65
C GLY A 61 2.55 -8.13 4.35
N THR A 62 3.04 -6.99 4.86
CA THR A 62 4.36 -6.87 5.48
C THR A 62 4.62 -7.89 6.60
N ALA A 63 3.60 -8.26 7.37
CA ALA A 63 3.71 -9.25 8.43
C ALA A 63 4.21 -10.63 7.96
N PHE A 64 3.92 -11.01 6.70
CA PHE A 64 4.32 -12.30 6.14
C PHE A 64 5.63 -12.25 5.33
N LEU A 65 6.23 -11.07 5.12
CA LEU A 65 7.43 -10.95 4.28
C LEU A 65 8.66 -11.67 4.85
N LEU A 66 8.74 -11.79 6.18
CA LEU A 66 9.83 -12.47 6.88
C LEU A 66 9.55 -13.96 7.16
N CYS A 67 8.42 -14.51 6.74
CA CYS A 67 8.17 -15.96 6.81
C CYS A 67 9.18 -16.72 5.92
N PRO A 68 9.60 -17.94 6.29
CA PRO A 68 10.57 -18.73 5.52
C PRO A 68 10.07 -19.13 4.12
N GLU A 69 8.75 -19.18 3.91
CA GLU A 69 8.11 -19.51 2.64
C GLU A 69 8.09 -18.33 1.65
N SER A 70 8.37 -17.11 2.12
CA SER A 70 8.38 -15.91 1.28
C SER A 70 9.56 -15.94 0.32
N ALA A 71 9.29 -15.68 -0.96
CA ALA A 71 10.32 -15.57 -2.01
C ALA A 71 11.12 -14.24 -1.97
N ALA A 72 10.96 -13.44 -0.92
CA ALA A 72 11.73 -12.23 -0.71
C ALA A 72 13.24 -12.54 -0.58
N ASP A 73 14.07 -11.82 -1.33
CA ASP A 73 15.52 -12.03 -1.32
C ASP A 73 16.16 -11.61 0.02
N ALA A 74 17.40 -12.07 0.25
CA ALA A 74 18.12 -11.81 1.48
C ALA A 74 18.34 -10.32 1.75
N GLY A 75 18.56 -9.50 0.71
CA GLY A 75 18.72 -8.05 0.82
C GLY A 75 17.42 -7.37 1.25
N TYR A 76 16.30 -7.75 0.63
CA TYR A 76 14.97 -7.23 0.99
C TYR A 76 14.57 -7.63 2.42
N ARG A 77 14.81 -8.89 2.81
CA ARG A 77 14.55 -9.38 4.18
C ARG A 77 15.41 -8.64 5.20
N ALA A 78 16.70 -8.46 4.92
CA ALA A 78 17.60 -7.69 5.77
C ALA A 78 17.17 -6.23 5.89
N ALA A 79 16.72 -5.61 4.79
CA ALA A 79 16.22 -4.24 4.80
C ALA A 79 14.96 -4.09 5.66
N ILE A 80 14.03 -5.04 5.62
CA ILE A 80 12.86 -5.05 6.51
C ILE A 80 13.30 -5.23 7.97
N HIS A 81 14.11 -6.24 8.24
CA HIS A 81 14.56 -6.57 9.60
C HIS A 81 15.34 -5.43 10.26
N ASN A 82 16.20 -4.75 9.50
CA ASN A 82 17.11 -3.73 10.01
C ASN A 82 16.54 -2.31 9.85
N SER A 83 15.29 -2.15 9.43
CA SER A 83 14.65 -0.84 9.31
C SER A 83 14.35 -0.25 10.71
N LEU A 84 15.39 0.28 11.35
CA LEU A 84 15.35 0.81 12.73
C LEU A 84 14.25 1.85 12.95
N ASP A 85 13.94 2.65 11.93
CA ASP A 85 12.89 3.69 12.00
C ASP A 85 11.60 3.31 11.25
N GLY A 86 11.58 2.16 10.54
CA GLY A 86 10.46 1.75 9.69
C GLY A 86 10.05 2.79 8.63
N ARG A 87 10.95 3.73 8.27
CA ARG A 87 10.61 4.85 7.39
C ARG A 87 10.21 4.36 6.00
N THR A 88 8.93 4.57 5.68
CA THR A 88 8.40 4.34 4.34
C THR A 88 8.03 5.65 3.67
N VAL A 89 8.16 5.69 2.36
CA VAL A 89 7.78 6.84 1.53
C VAL A 89 6.83 6.37 0.43
N LEU A 90 5.93 7.26 0.01
CA LEU A 90 5.15 7.05 -1.21
C LEU A 90 5.97 7.56 -2.39
N THR A 91 6.20 6.72 -3.38
CA THR A 91 6.95 7.06 -4.59
C THR A 91 6.28 6.47 -5.82
N SER A 92 6.36 7.18 -6.94
CA SER A 92 5.99 6.68 -8.27
C SER A 92 7.21 6.30 -9.12
N ALA A 93 8.42 6.39 -8.56
CA ALA A 93 9.66 6.23 -9.30
C ALA A 93 9.89 4.81 -9.82
N ILE A 94 9.30 3.80 -9.19
CA ILE A 94 9.56 2.38 -9.48
C ILE A 94 8.64 1.86 -10.60
N SER A 95 7.33 2.03 -10.45
CA SER A 95 6.34 1.44 -11.37
C SER A 95 5.55 2.49 -12.17
N GLY A 96 5.85 3.78 -11.99
CA GLY A 96 5.04 4.89 -12.53
C GLY A 96 3.75 5.17 -11.74
N ARG A 97 3.36 4.30 -10.80
CA ARG A 97 2.18 4.46 -9.93
C ARG A 97 2.60 4.70 -8.48
N PRO A 98 1.82 5.46 -7.68
CA PRO A 98 2.11 5.63 -6.27
C PRO A 98 2.18 4.28 -5.54
N ALA A 99 3.34 3.99 -4.94
CA ALA A 99 3.60 2.80 -4.16
C ALA A 99 4.35 3.17 -2.89
N ARG A 100 4.08 2.44 -1.80
CA ARG A 100 4.78 2.63 -0.52
C ARG A 100 6.01 1.73 -0.48
N CYS A 101 7.16 2.33 -0.25
CA CYS A 101 8.45 1.62 -0.24
C CYS A 101 9.25 1.99 1.01
N LEU A 102 10.16 1.11 1.43
CA LEU A 102 11.24 1.50 2.35
C LEU A 102 12.05 2.61 1.69
N ALA A 103 12.33 3.67 2.43
CA ALA A 103 13.11 4.79 1.92
C ALA A 103 14.50 4.31 1.48
N ASN A 104 14.87 4.60 0.24
CA ASN A 104 16.16 4.22 -0.33
C ASN A 104 16.63 5.27 -1.37
N ALA A 105 17.86 5.11 -1.86
CA ALA A 105 18.46 6.02 -2.84
C ALA A 105 17.64 6.14 -4.13
N PHE A 106 16.94 5.07 -4.54
CA PHE A 106 16.10 5.09 -5.73
C PHE A 106 14.84 5.95 -5.54
N CYS A 107 14.23 5.92 -4.34
CA CYS A 107 13.14 6.81 -4.01
C CYS A 107 13.56 8.28 -4.07
N ALA A 108 14.73 8.61 -3.49
CA ALA A 108 15.29 9.97 -3.51
C ALA A 108 15.64 10.45 -4.92
N LEU A 109 16.21 9.57 -5.75
CA LEU A 109 16.44 9.87 -7.17
C LEU A 109 15.13 10.20 -7.90
N GLY A 110 14.08 9.43 -7.60
CA GLY A 110 12.75 9.64 -8.11
C GLY A 110 12.23 11.05 -7.89
N GLU A 111 12.35 11.58 -6.66
CA GLU A 111 11.88 12.91 -6.26
C GLU A 111 12.41 14.04 -7.16
N GLY A 112 13.63 13.91 -7.68
CA GLY A 112 14.25 14.89 -8.58
C GLY A 112 13.66 14.95 -10.00
N TYR A 113 12.85 13.97 -10.41
CA TYR A 113 12.21 13.97 -11.73
C TYR A 113 10.77 14.48 -11.66
N PRO A 114 10.35 15.44 -12.51
CA PRO A 114 8.97 15.94 -12.52
C PRO A 114 7.98 14.83 -12.87
N ALA A 115 6.77 14.89 -12.31
CA ALA A 115 5.74 13.86 -12.52
C ALA A 115 5.40 13.62 -14.01
N SER A 116 5.57 14.64 -14.85
CA SER A 116 5.42 14.56 -16.32
C SER A 116 6.44 13.62 -16.97
N ALA A 117 7.67 13.56 -16.47
CA ALA A 117 8.70 12.62 -16.95
C ALA A 117 8.43 11.18 -16.51
N ARG A 118 7.66 10.98 -15.42
CA ARG A 118 7.31 9.66 -14.87
C ARG A 118 6.08 9.01 -15.54
N ALA A 119 5.24 9.82 -16.22
CA ALA A 119 4.03 9.36 -16.92
C ALA A 119 4.28 8.87 -18.36
N GLY A 120 5.40 9.27 -18.98
CA GLY A 120 5.72 8.94 -20.37
C GLY A 120 6.15 7.48 -20.63
N LEU A 121 6.48 6.72 -19.58
CA LEU A 121 6.93 5.32 -19.72
C LEU A 121 5.80 4.28 -19.66
N SER A 122 4.58 4.64 -19.24
CA SER A 122 3.45 3.69 -19.12
C SER A 122 2.49 3.70 -20.31
N ALA A 123 2.74 4.51 -21.34
CA ALA A 123 1.87 4.64 -22.52
C ALA A 123 2.34 3.81 -23.73
N GLY A 124 3.43 3.01 -23.58
CA GLY A 124 4.13 2.37 -24.70
C GLY A 124 4.39 0.86 -24.54
N VAL A 125 3.73 0.17 -23.61
CA VAL A 125 3.77 -1.30 -23.49
C VAL A 125 2.35 -1.83 -23.36
#